data_AF-A0A249PIN2-F1
#
_entry.id   AF-A0A249PIN2-F1
#
_cell.length_a   1.000
_cell.length_b   1.000
_cell.length_c   1.000
_cell.angle_alpha   90.00
_cell.angle_beta   90.00
_cell.angle_gamma   90.00
#
_symmetry.space_group_name_H-M   'P 1'
#
loop_
_entity.id
_entity.type
_entity.pdbx_description
1 polymer ?
#
loop_
_entity_poly.entity_id
_entity_poly.type
_entity_poly.pdbx_seq_one_letter_code
_entity_poly.pdbx_strand_id
1 'polypeptide(L)'
;MKDSAAFAQLLRIRNMRADNFGRELAQLQRHLAELDERRRDVEVQLRESETRASAVLANLLRPGRRVEGWELERAAEDELALRKTSAALARRRDELERERAAVEKEIARCERDLQRARKTALRTELMEETAREPPH
;
A
#
# COMPACT_ATOMS: atom_id res chain seq x y z
N MET A 1 22.84 -42.71 9.34
CA MET A 1 23.71 -41.51 9.28
C MET A 1 23.49 -40.65 8.02
N LYS A 2 23.41 -41.20 6.79
CA LYS A 2 23.21 -40.40 5.56
C LYS A 2 21.86 -39.64 5.52
N ASP A 3 20.80 -40.24 6.05
CA ASP A 3 19.45 -39.65 5.99
C ASP A 3 19.27 -38.44 6.92
N SER A 4 19.87 -38.48 8.12
CA SER A 4 19.84 -37.35 9.07
C SER A 4 20.53 -36.11 8.48
N ALA A 5 21.68 -36.26 7.81
CA ALA A 5 22.35 -35.14 7.15
C ALA A 5 21.52 -34.56 5.99
N ALA A 6 20.83 -35.41 5.22
CA ALA A 6 19.93 -34.99 4.16
C ALA A 6 18.71 -34.21 4.70
N PHE A 7 18.10 -34.67 5.80
CA PHE A 7 17.01 -33.95 6.46
C PHE A 7 17.45 -32.60 7.03
N ALA A 8 18.64 -32.52 7.65
CA ALA A 8 19.19 -31.25 8.15
C ALA A 8 19.39 -30.23 7.00
N GLN A 9 19.92 -30.68 5.85
CA GLN A 9 20.07 -29.82 4.68
C GLN A 9 18.72 -29.36 4.11
N LEU A 10 17.73 -30.26 4.04
CA LEU A 10 16.37 -29.92 3.61
C LEU A 10 15.68 -28.92 4.55
N LEU A 11 15.84 -29.10 5.85
CA LEU A 11 15.30 -28.18 6.86
C LEU A 11 15.93 -26.78 6.69
N ARG A 12 17.25 -26.70 6.49
CA ARG A 12 17.94 -25.44 6.21
C ARG A 12 17.37 -24.73 4.98
N ILE A 13 17.17 -25.45 3.87
CA ILE A 13 16.59 -24.88 2.64
C ILE A 13 15.16 -24.37 2.89
N ARG A 14 14.35 -25.14 3.62
CA ARG A 14 12.95 -24.79 3.92
C ARG A 14 12.85 -23.57 4.85
N ASN A 15 13.73 -23.46 5.84
CA ASN A 15 13.82 -22.30 6.72
C ASN A 15 14.23 -21.04 5.94
N MET A 16 15.26 -21.12 5.08
CA MET A 16 15.64 -20.00 4.22
C MET A 16 14.47 -19.52 3.33
N ARG A 17 13.66 -20.45 2.81
CA ARG A 17 12.48 -20.10 2.02
C ARG A 17 11.41 -19.39 2.85
N ALA A 18 11.16 -19.83 4.08
CA ALA A 18 10.24 -19.16 5.00
C ALA A 18 10.75 -17.76 5.38
N ASP A 19 12.05 -17.61 5.62
CA ASP A 19 12.67 -16.32 5.91
C ASP A 19 12.55 -15.34 4.75
N ASN A 20 12.76 -15.82 3.52
CA ASN A 20 12.60 -15.00 2.32
C ASN A 20 11.17 -14.47 2.17
N PHE A 21 10.16 -15.33 2.33
CA PHE A 21 8.76 -14.89 2.32
C PHE A 21 8.46 -13.93 3.48
N GLY A 22 9.05 -14.15 4.66
CA GLY A 22 8.91 -13.22 5.78
C GLY A 22 9.45 -11.81 5.48
N ARG A 23 10.60 -11.72 4.80
CA ARG A 23 11.19 -10.45 4.37
C ARG A 23 10.37 -9.76 3.29
N GLU A 24 9.90 -10.52 2.31
CA GLU A 24 9.03 -10.03 1.23
C GLU A 24 7.71 -9.47 1.79
N LEU A 25 7.07 -10.21 2.70
CA LEU A 25 5.87 -9.76 3.40
C LEU A 25 6.11 -8.44 4.15
N ALA A 26 7.22 -8.31 4.88
CA ALA A 26 7.58 -7.09 5.59
C ALA A 26 7.89 -5.90 4.65
N GLN A 27 8.37 -6.16 3.43
CA GLN A 27 8.55 -5.12 2.41
C GLN A 27 7.20 -4.66 1.86
N LEU A 28 6.30 -5.60 1.53
CA LEU A 28 4.97 -5.28 1.03
C LEU A 28 4.14 -4.52 2.07
N GLN A 29 4.22 -4.90 3.35
CA GLN A 29 3.53 -4.18 4.44
C GLN A 29 4.05 -2.74 4.61
N ARG A 30 5.36 -2.51 4.46
CA ARG A 30 5.92 -1.15 4.46
C ARG A 30 5.44 -0.34 3.25
N HIS A 31 5.46 -0.95 2.07
CA HIS A 31 4.97 -0.30 0.88
C HIS A 31 3.47 0.07 0.97
N LEU A 32 2.66 -0.81 1.57
CA LEU A 32 1.25 -0.52 1.86
C LEU A 32 1.10 0.70 2.78
N ALA A 33 1.91 0.80 3.83
CA ALA A 33 1.90 1.95 4.74
C ALA A 33 2.28 3.26 4.03
N GLU A 34 3.29 3.23 3.15
CA GLU A 34 3.68 4.38 2.32
C GLU A 34 2.56 4.81 1.36
N LEU A 35 1.84 3.86 0.77
CA LEU A 35 0.68 4.15 -0.08
C LEU A 35 -0.46 4.78 0.72
N ASP A 36 -0.72 4.29 1.93
CA ASP A 36 -1.73 4.87 2.83
C ASP A 36 -1.40 6.30 3.25
N GLU A 37 -0.12 6.60 3.51
CA GLU A 37 0.36 7.96 3.80
C GLU A 37 0.15 8.88 2.59
N ARG A 38 0.63 8.48 1.40
CA ARG A 38 0.45 9.25 0.16
C ARG A 38 -1.01 9.50 -0.16
N ARG A 39 -1.89 8.51 0.08
CA ARG A 39 -3.34 8.66 -0.15
C ARG A 39 -3.93 9.72 0.76
N ARG A 40 -3.54 9.73 2.05
CA ARG A 40 -3.98 10.77 3.01
C ARG A 40 -3.51 12.16 2.59
N ASP A 41 -2.26 12.29 2.15
CA ASP A 41 -1.74 13.58 1.68
C ASP A 41 -2.52 14.10 0.48
N VAL A 42 -2.81 13.23 -0.50
CA VAL A 42 -3.63 13.58 -1.67
C VAL A 42 -5.06 13.94 -1.27
N GLU A 43 -5.66 13.24 -0.29
CA GLU A 43 -6.99 13.59 0.23
C GLU A 43 -7.02 14.96 0.89
N VAL A 44 -5.98 15.31 1.65
CA VAL A 44 -5.84 16.65 2.25
C VAL A 44 -5.74 17.71 1.15
N GLN A 45 -4.84 17.51 0.18
CA GLN A 45 -4.68 18.43 -0.95
C GLN A 45 -5.96 18.59 -1.76
N LEU A 46 -6.71 17.51 -1.98
CA LEU A 46 -7.98 17.54 -2.71
C LEU A 46 -9.00 18.42 -1.98
N ARG A 47 -9.17 18.20 -0.66
CA ARG A 47 -10.09 19.01 0.16
C ARG A 47 -9.69 20.47 0.19
N GLU A 48 -8.40 20.77 0.31
CA GLU A 48 -7.90 22.15 0.25
C GLU A 48 -8.17 22.80 -1.09
N SER A 49 -7.93 22.09 -2.20
CA SER A 49 -8.18 22.58 -3.56
C SER A 49 -9.66 22.85 -3.80
N GLU A 50 -10.54 21.93 -3.38
CA GLU A 50 -12.00 22.10 -3.47
C GLU A 50 -12.49 23.27 -2.61
N THR A 51 -12.00 23.40 -1.38
CA THR A 51 -12.32 24.51 -0.49
C THR A 51 -11.92 25.85 -1.10
N ARG A 52 -10.70 25.92 -1.68
CA ARG A 52 -10.23 27.12 -2.38
C ARG A 52 -11.09 27.43 -3.59
N ALA A 53 -11.41 26.44 -4.42
CA ALA A 53 -12.25 26.63 -5.60
C ALA A 53 -13.62 27.23 -5.22
N SER A 54 -14.29 26.68 -4.21
CA SER A 54 -15.56 27.21 -3.72
C SER A 54 -15.44 28.62 -3.12
N ALA A 55 -14.30 28.94 -2.50
CA ALA A 55 -14.08 30.24 -1.87
C ALA A 55 -13.81 31.37 -2.88
N VAL A 56 -13.23 31.09 -4.05
CA VAL A 56 -12.84 32.12 -5.04
C VAL A 56 -14.05 32.97 -5.46
N LEU A 57 -15.09 32.35 -6.02
CA LEU A 57 -16.29 33.08 -6.42
C LEU A 57 -17.13 33.52 -5.22
N ALA A 58 -17.21 32.74 -4.15
CA ALA A 58 -17.97 33.10 -2.96
C ALA A 58 -17.45 34.38 -2.29
N ASN A 59 -16.13 34.59 -2.29
CA ASN A 59 -15.52 35.82 -1.78
C ASN A 59 -15.69 37.02 -2.72
N LEU A 60 -15.74 36.77 -4.02
CA LEU A 60 -15.98 37.80 -5.00
C LEU A 60 -17.43 38.29 -4.98
N LEU A 61 -18.39 37.37 -4.90
CA LEU A 61 -19.83 37.61 -4.98
C LEU A 61 -20.48 37.92 -3.61
N ARG A 62 -19.70 38.41 -2.65
CA ARG A 62 -20.25 38.79 -1.34
C ARG A 62 -21.26 39.94 -1.48
N PRO A 63 -22.40 39.89 -0.77
CA PRO A 63 -23.40 40.97 -0.82
C PRO A 63 -22.78 42.34 -0.50
N GLY A 64 -23.15 43.36 -1.27
CA GLY A 64 -22.68 44.73 -1.07
C GLY A 64 -21.31 45.04 -1.68
N ARG A 65 -20.60 44.06 -2.26
CA ARG A 65 -19.37 44.30 -3.02
C ARG A 65 -19.68 44.63 -4.47
N ARG A 66 -19.11 45.73 -4.99
CA ARG A 66 -19.01 45.95 -6.44
C ARG A 66 -17.83 45.16 -6.98
N VAL A 67 -18.05 44.47 -8.08
CA VAL A 67 -17.08 43.61 -8.75
C VAL A 67 -16.98 44.08 -10.19
N GLU A 68 -15.77 44.31 -10.67
CA GLU A 68 -15.54 44.65 -12.07
C GLU A 68 -15.48 43.40 -12.95
N GLY A 69 -15.78 43.53 -14.24
CA GLY A 69 -15.84 42.39 -15.17
C GLY A 69 -14.53 41.60 -15.22
N TRP A 70 -13.39 42.28 -15.23
CA TRP A 70 -12.07 41.63 -15.25
C TRP A 70 -11.75 40.88 -13.94
N GLU A 71 -12.26 41.34 -12.79
CA GLU A 71 -12.10 40.61 -11.52
C GLU A 71 -12.86 39.30 -11.57
N LEU A 72 -14.04 39.31 -12.20
CA LEU A 72 -14.89 38.14 -12.37
C LEU A 72 -14.30 37.14 -13.37
N GLU A 73 -13.78 37.63 -14.50
CA GLU A 73 -13.06 36.81 -15.47
C GLU A 73 -11.85 36.12 -14.84
N ARG A 74 -11.00 36.88 -14.14
CA ARG A 74 -9.82 36.32 -13.45
C ARG A 74 -10.21 35.30 -12.38
N ALA A 75 -11.23 35.57 -11.59
CA ALA A 75 -11.71 34.63 -10.58
C ALA A 75 -12.29 33.34 -11.18
N ALA A 76 -12.97 33.44 -12.33
CA ALA A 76 -13.44 32.27 -13.06
C ALA A 76 -12.28 31.43 -13.61
N GLU A 77 -11.21 32.06 -14.09
CA GLU A 77 -9.98 31.38 -14.51
C GLU A 77 -9.29 30.67 -13.34
N ASP A 78 -9.14 31.35 -12.20
CA ASP A 78 -8.55 30.80 -10.98
C ASP A 78 -9.37 29.61 -10.45
N GLU A 79 -10.71 29.73 -10.41
CA GLU A 79 -11.59 28.62 -10.02
C GLU A 79 -11.44 27.43 -10.98
N LEU A 80 -11.41 27.68 -12.29
CA LEU A 80 -11.23 26.62 -13.29
C LEU A 80 -9.88 25.90 -13.12
N ALA A 81 -8.81 26.64 -12.83
CA ALA A 81 -7.50 26.07 -12.55
C ALA A 81 -7.51 25.19 -11.29
N LEU A 82 -8.17 25.63 -10.22
CA LEU A 82 -8.34 24.85 -8.99
C LEU A 82 -9.19 23.59 -9.23
N ARG A 83 -10.29 23.68 -10.00
CA ARG A 83 -11.10 22.52 -10.37
C ARG A 83 -10.33 21.49 -11.19
N LYS A 84 -9.48 21.93 -12.12
CA LYS A 84 -8.57 21.03 -12.87
C LYS A 84 -7.58 20.33 -11.93
N THR A 85 -7.06 21.06 -10.95
CA THR A 85 -6.16 20.51 -9.92
C THR A 85 -6.87 19.48 -9.04
N SER A 86 -8.08 19.77 -8.56
CA SER A 86 -8.92 18.82 -7.83
C SER A 86 -9.22 17.56 -8.65
N ALA A 87 -9.52 17.70 -9.94
CA ALA A 87 -9.74 16.56 -10.81
C ALA A 87 -8.48 15.68 -10.99
N ALA A 88 -7.30 16.29 -11.06
CA ALA A 88 -6.03 15.57 -11.11
C ALA A 88 -5.74 14.83 -9.80
N LEU A 89 -5.97 15.49 -8.65
CA LEU A 89 -5.82 14.89 -7.32
C LEU A 89 -6.79 13.73 -7.10
N ALA A 90 -8.04 13.85 -7.56
CA ALA A 90 -9.03 12.77 -7.49
C ALA A 90 -8.58 11.55 -8.29
N ARG A 91 -8.06 11.74 -9.52
CA ARG A 91 -7.49 10.65 -10.31
C ARG A 91 -6.30 10.00 -9.61
N ARG A 92 -5.42 10.81 -9.02
CA ARG A 92 -4.26 10.31 -8.29
C ARG A 92 -4.66 9.48 -7.06
N ARG A 93 -5.70 9.91 -6.33
CA ARG A 93 -6.27 9.13 -5.24
C ARG A 93 -6.77 7.78 -5.74
N ASP A 94 -7.52 7.75 -6.83
CA ASP A 94 -8.07 6.51 -7.40
C ASP A 94 -6.95 5.56 -7.89
N GLU A 95 -5.87 6.10 -8.43
CA GLU A 95 -4.66 5.32 -8.77
C GLU A 95 -4.03 4.70 -7.53
N LEU A 96 -3.82 5.48 -6.47
CA LEU A 96 -3.26 5.00 -5.21
C LEU A 96 -4.14 3.92 -4.57
N GLU A 97 -5.47 4.04 -4.67
CA GLU A 97 -6.40 2.99 -4.19
C GLU A 97 -6.28 1.70 -4.99
N ARG A 98 -6.06 1.77 -6.30
CA ARG A 98 -5.82 0.58 -7.14
C ARG A 98 -4.48 -0.08 -6.81
N GLU A 99 -3.42 0.73 -6.65
CA GLU A 99 -2.10 0.25 -6.24
C GLU A 99 -2.19 -0.44 -4.87
N ARG A 100 -2.84 0.21 -3.89
CA ARG A 100 -3.09 -0.34 -2.55
C ARG A 100 -3.81 -1.69 -2.61
N ALA A 101 -4.89 -1.79 -3.39
CA ALA A 101 -5.63 -3.04 -3.54
C ALA A 101 -4.82 -4.15 -4.23
N ALA A 102 -3.88 -3.80 -5.10
CA ALA A 102 -2.96 -4.77 -5.70
C ALA A 102 -1.96 -5.29 -4.65
N VAL A 103 -1.35 -4.39 -3.87
CA VAL A 103 -0.42 -4.75 -2.79
C VAL A 103 -1.09 -5.59 -1.72
N GLU A 104 -2.33 -5.28 -1.33
CA GLU A 104 -3.11 -6.11 -0.39
C GLU A 104 -3.31 -7.55 -0.90
N LYS A 105 -3.55 -7.73 -2.21
CA LYS A 105 -3.65 -9.07 -2.81
C LYS A 105 -2.30 -9.80 -2.80
N GLU A 106 -1.21 -9.08 -3.03
CA GLU A 106 0.15 -9.64 -2.97
C GLU A 106 0.53 -10.04 -1.54
N ILE A 107 0.20 -9.22 -0.54
CA ILE A 107 0.35 -9.53 0.89
C ILE A 107 -0.40 -10.82 1.21
N ALA A 108 -1.69 -10.91 0.87
CA ALA A 108 -2.49 -12.10 1.15
C ALA A 108 -1.94 -13.36 0.46
N ARG A 109 -1.35 -13.22 -0.73
CA ARG A 109 -0.65 -14.31 -1.40
C ARG A 109 0.62 -14.70 -0.65
N CYS A 110 1.46 -13.74 -0.31
CA CYS A 110 2.73 -13.94 0.39
C CYS A 110 2.51 -14.59 1.78
N GLU A 111 1.47 -14.18 2.51
CA GLU A 111 1.06 -14.78 3.78
C GLU A 111 0.71 -16.26 3.64
N ARG A 112 -0.06 -16.64 2.60
CA ARG A 112 -0.37 -18.04 2.32
C ARG A 112 0.89 -18.84 1.97
N ASP A 113 1.79 -18.27 1.19
CA ASP A 113 3.02 -18.93 0.80
C ASP A 113 3.99 -19.09 1.98
N LEU A 114 4.06 -18.09 2.87
CA LEU A 114 4.78 -18.16 4.14
C LEU A 114 4.21 -19.25 5.06
N GLN A 115 2.89 -19.31 5.23
CA GLN A 115 2.23 -20.35 6.02
C GLN A 115 2.52 -21.76 5.48
N ARG A 116 2.46 -21.93 4.15
CA ARG A 116 2.82 -23.20 3.48
C ARG A 116 4.30 -23.56 3.70
N ALA A 117 5.20 -22.58 3.60
CA ALA A 117 6.62 -22.77 3.82
C ALA A 117 6.91 -23.21 5.27
N ARG A 118 6.30 -22.54 6.25
CA ARG A 118 6.41 -22.89 7.68
C ARG A 118 5.88 -24.28 7.99
N LYS A 119 4.70 -24.64 7.47
CA LYS A 119 4.13 -25.99 7.64
C LYS A 119 5.06 -27.07 7.06
N THR A 120 5.67 -26.78 5.91
CA THR A 120 6.61 -27.70 5.28
C THR A 120 7.91 -27.83 6.08
N ALA A 121 8.45 -26.72 6.59
CA ALA A 121 9.62 -26.71 7.47
C ALA A 121 9.37 -27.56 8.72
N LEU A 122 8.28 -27.29 9.45
CA LEU A 122 7.87 -28.04 10.64
C LEU A 122 7.74 -29.55 10.39
N ARG A 123 7.13 -29.94 9.26
CA ARG A 123 7.07 -31.37 8.90
C ARG A 123 8.47 -31.98 8.72
N THR A 124 9.43 -31.22 8.19
CA THR A 124 10.82 -31.70 8.04
C THR A 124 11.51 -31.85 9.38
N GLU A 125 11.28 -30.89 10.28
CA GLU A 125 11.84 -30.89 11.62
C GLU A 125 11.42 -32.14 12.37
N LEU A 126 10.11 -32.45 12.38
CA LEU A 126 9.58 -33.68 12.95
C LEU A 126 10.18 -34.96 12.33
N MET A 127 10.38 -34.98 11.00
CA MET A 127 11.02 -36.13 10.34
C MET A 127 12.51 -36.26 10.68
N GLU A 128 13.20 -35.12 10.85
CA GLU A 128 14.60 -35.08 11.24
C GLU A 128 14.80 -35.57 12.67
N GLU A 129 13.91 -35.18 13.58
CA GLU A 129 13.84 -35.67 14.97
C GLU A 129 13.64 -37.19 15.01
N THR A 130 12.64 -37.71 14.29
CA THR A 130 12.40 -39.17 14.22
C THR A 130 13.56 -39.94 13.58
N ALA A 131 14.32 -39.33 12.67
CA ALA A 131 15.49 -39.96 12.05
C ALA A 131 16.75 -39.91 12.94
N ARG A 132 16.74 -39.13 14.02
CA ARG A 132 17.81 -39.08 15.04
C ARG A 132 17.60 -40.08 16.17
N GLU A 133 16.36 -40.46 16.48
CA GLU A 133 16.06 -41.46 17.51
C GLU A 133 16.39 -42.89 17.01
N PRO A 134 17.19 -43.69 17.74
CA PRO A 134 17.46 -45.07 17.37
C PRO A 134 16.21 -45.95 17.58
N PRO A 135 15.97 -46.96 16.72
CA PRO A 135 14.88 -47.91 16.96
C PRO A 135 15.16 -48.70 18.26
N HIS A 136 14.20 -48.68 19.18
CA HIS A 136 14.19 -49.50 20.39
C HIS A 136 13.98 -50.98 20.06
#